data_AF-A0A0F9GPB0-F1
#
_entry.id   AF-A0A0F9GPB0-F1
#
_cell.length_a   1.000
_cell.length_b   1.000
_cell.length_c   1.000
_cell.angle_alpha   90.00
_cell.angle_beta   90.00
_cell.angle_gamma   90.00
#
_symmetry.space_group_name_H-M   'P 1'
#
loop_
_entity.id
_entity.type
_entity.pdbx_description
1 polymer ?
#
loop_
_entity_poly.entity_id
_entity_poly.type
_entity_poly.pdbx_seq_one_letter_code
_entity_poly.pdbx_strand_id
1 'polypeptide(L)'
;MTNSTEFDAELIDSFTKLLLAARYDNPKPIPPFHNEMWELCTSNEPKVAIAAPRGHAKSTAITHAYILAMMLFEVKSFCLLVSDTESQAAEFLGDIKAELNGNDALRKKFKIKKLLKETETNLICLKANGHKFRIQAKGSEQKVRGLKWLGKRPDLIVGDDLENDEIVMNPDRREKFRRWFMNALIPCGSDTCWVRIVGTILHLDAMLMRLLEDDTWKSLFYEAHNPDFTEILWREQWPKERLLAVRASYEAQNNLDGYSQEYLNRPIATGNAYFNPDYFKDFDRDKALPKMPSGLNQGERQPFEFFAAADFAISEKEKADYTVIVVGGVDPDGILYVVDVKRADGTQRRLLKS
;
A
#
# COMPACT_ATOMS: atom_id res chain seq x y z
N MET A 1 -27.71 -30.81 1.60
CA MET A 1 -26.62 -30.07 0.93
C MET A 1 -26.78 -28.61 1.32
N THR A 2 -26.07 -28.16 2.35
CA THR A 2 -26.06 -26.76 2.76
C THR A 2 -25.22 -26.02 1.73
N ASN A 3 -25.85 -25.15 0.93
CA ASN A 3 -25.13 -24.15 0.14
C ASN A 3 -24.25 -23.37 1.12
N SER A 4 -22.94 -23.65 1.14
CA SER A 4 -21.99 -22.75 1.78
C SER A 4 -21.99 -21.51 0.92
N THR A 5 -22.63 -20.45 1.38
CA THR A 5 -22.43 -19.12 0.80
C THR A 5 -20.93 -18.88 0.82
N GLU A 6 -20.32 -18.79 -0.35
CA GLU A 6 -18.91 -18.48 -0.50
C GLU A 6 -18.67 -17.09 0.12
N PHE A 7 -17.57 -16.91 0.85
CA PHE A 7 -17.27 -15.63 1.46
C PHE A 7 -16.61 -14.74 0.41
N ASP A 8 -17.33 -13.73 -0.06
CA ASP A 8 -16.94 -12.88 -1.18
C ASP A 8 -17.19 -11.39 -0.91
N ALA A 9 -16.90 -10.55 -1.90
CA ALA A 9 -17.10 -9.11 -1.85
C ALA A 9 -18.58 -8.71 -1.66
N GLU A 10 -19.51 -9.41 -2.31
CA GLU A 10 -20.96 -9.13 -2.24
C GLU A 10 -21.50 -9.36 -0.82
N LEU A 11 -20.99 -10.40 -0.15
CA LEU A 11 -21.31 -10.66 1.24
C LEU A 11 -20.80 -9.55 2.16
N ILE A 12 -19.60 -9.01 1.93
CA ILE A 12 -19.05 -7.90 2.72
C ILE A 12 -19.84 -6.61 2.46
N ASP A 13 -20.19 -6.33 1.21
CA ASP A 13 -21.02 -5.18 0.84
C ASP A 13 -22.39 -5.23 1.54
N SER A 14 -23.07 -6.38 1.43
CA SER A 14 -24.36 -6.62 2.10
C SER A 14 -24.25 -6.53 3.62
N PHE A 15 -23.20 -7.11 4.20
CA PHE A 15 -22.91 -7.02 5.63
C PHE A 15 -22.73 -5.55 6.07
N THR A 16 -21.95 -4.78 5.30
CA THR A 16 -21.68 -3.37 5.59
C THR A 16 -22.94 -2.53 5.51
N LYS A 17 -23.72 -2.66 4.42
CA LYS A 17 -24.99 -1.93 4.23
C LYS A 17 -26.01 -2.21 5.32
N LEU A 18 -26.18 -3.49 5.68
CA LEU A 18 -27.25 -3.91 6.59
C LEU A 18 -26.90 -3.74 8.07
N LEU A 19 -25.63 -3.87 8.44
CA LEU A 19 -25.23 -3.94 9.83
C LEU A 19 -24.34 -2.78 10.29
N LEU A 20 -23.55 -2.15 9.41
CA LEU A 20 -22.58 -1.13 9.83
C LEU A 20 -22.95 0.29 9.39
N ALA A 21 -23.45 0.45 8.15
CA ALA A 21 -23.60 1.76 7.51
C ALA A 21 -24.48 2.75 8.29
N ALA A 22 -25.49 2.26 9.01
CA ALA A 22 -26.38 3.09 9.84
C ALA A 22 -25.66 3.79 11.02
N ARG A 23 -24.43 3.35 11.35
CA ARG A 23 -23.62 3.88 12.46
C ARG A 23 -22.44 4.72 11.98
N TYR A 24 -22.18 4.78 10.68
CA TYR A 24 -21.15 5.65 10.13
C TYR A 24 -21.58 7.11 10.20
N ASP A 25 -20.62 8.01 10.35
CA ASP A 25 -20.87 9.45 10.26
C ASP A 25 -21.07 9.84 8.79
N ASN A 26 -22.19 10.51 8.49
CA ASN A 26 -22.59 10.94 7.15
C ASN A 26 -22.35 9.87 6.05
N PRO A 27 -22.99 8.69 6.14
CA PRO A 27 -22.71 7.58 5.25
C PRO A 27 -23.01 7.96 3.80
N LYS A 28 -22.02 7.74 2.93
CA LYS A 28 -22.19 7.81 1.48
C LYS A 28 -22.48 6.43 0.92
N PRO A 29 -23.10 6.33 -0.27
CA PRO A 29 -23.18 5.07 -1.00
C PRO A 29 -21.79 4.45 -1.15
N ILE A 30 -21.72 3.13 -0.95
CA ILE A 30 -20.49 2.36 -1.12
C ILE A 30 -20.08 2.45 -2.61
N PRO A 31 -18.90 3.00 -2.91
CA PRO A 31 -18.44 3.17 -4.29
C PRO A 31 -17.93 1.85 -4.89
N PRO A 32 -17.89 1.73 -6.24
CA PRO A 32 -17.43 0.51 -6.91
C PRO A 32 -16.05 0.03 -6.45
N PHE A 33 -15.09 0.95 -6.27
CA PHE A 33 -13.72 0.56 -5.87
C PHE A 33 -13.65 -0.09 -4.47
N HIS A 34 -14.63 0.14 -3.58
CA HIS A 34 -14.69 -0.61 -2.31
C HIS A 34 -14.97 -2.10 -2.56
N ASN A 35 -15.84 -2.40 -3.51
CA ASN A 35 -16.13 -3.78 -3.91
C ASN A 35 -14.90 -4.42 -4.58
N GLU A 36 -14.19 -3.70 -5.45
CA GLU A 36 -12.94 -4.19 -6.06
C GLU A 36 -11.88 -4.49 -4.99
N MET A 37 -11.72 -3.62 -3.99
CA MET A 37 -10.83 -3.88 -2.85
C MET A 37 -11.26 -5.12 -2.06
N TRP A 38 -12.56 -5.32 -1.82
CA TRP A 38 -13.05 -6.51 -1.13
C TRP A 38 -12.91 -7.77 -1.96
N GLU A 39 -13.12 -7.71 -3.27
CA GLU A 39 -12.93 -8.83 -4.19
C GLU A 39 -11.47 -9.29 -4.15
N LEU A 40 -10.52 -8.36 -4.24
CA LEU A 40 -9.11 -8.71 -4.12
C LEU A 40 -8.78 -9.24 -2.71
N CYS A 41 -9.31 -8.62 -1.65
CA CYS A 41 -9.07 -9.07 -0.28
C CYS A 41 -9.65 -10.46 0.02
N THR A 42 -10.76 -10.84 -0.62
CA THR A 42 -11.44 -12.14 -0.45
C THR A 42 -10.92 -13.23 -1.39
N SER A 43 -10.13 -12.85 -2.40
CA SER A 43 -9.44 -13.82 -3.27
C SER A 43 -8.51 -14.76 -2.50
N ASN A 44 -8.14 -15.87 -3.15
CA ASN A 44 -7.21 -16.86 -2.60
C ASN A 44 -5.74 -16.38 -2.53
N GLU A 45 -5.49 -15.12 -2.89
CA GLU A 45 -4.15 -14.56 -2.90
C GLU A 45 -3.65 -14.33 -1.46
N PRO A 46 -2.49 -14.90 -1.10
CA PRO A 46 -2.00 -14.84 0.27
C PRO A 46 -1.57 -13.42 0.66
N LYS A 47 -1.20 -12.58 -0.31
CA LYS A 47 -0.65 -11.24 -0.08
C LYS A 47 -1.30 -10.23 -1.02
N VAL A 48 -1.91 -9.20 -0.44
CA VAL A 48 -2.59 -8.12 -1.16
C VAL A 48 -2.11 -6.77 -0.66
N ALA A 49 -1.84 -5.84 -1.58
CA ALA A 49 -1.44 -4.47 -1.30
C ALA A 49 -2.34 -3.48 -2.03
N ILE A 50 -2.88 -2.48 -1.34
CA ILE A 50 -3.83 -1.53 -1.92
C ILE A 50 -3.38 -0.11 -1.59
N ALA A 51 -3.13 0.68 -2.63
CA ALA A 51 -2.96 2.12 -2.51
C ALA A 51 -4.28 2.83 -2.84
N ALA A 52 -4.83 3.55 -1.85
CA ALA A 52 -6.07 4.29 -2.02
C ALA A 52 -5.93 5.70 -1.41
N PRO A 53 -6.51 6.75 -2.01
CA PRO A 53 -6.25 8.11 -1.59
C PRO A 53 -6.84 8.43 -0.19
N ARG A 54 -6.30 9.46 0.47
CA ARG A 54 -6.81 9.91 1.77
C ARG A 54 -8.28 10.34 1.66
N GLY A 55 -9.05 10.06 2.72
CA GLY A 55 -10.46 10.43 2.79
C GLY A 55 -11.39 9.60 1.89
N HIS A 56 -10.90 8.50 1.31
CA HIS A 56 -11.68 7.57 0.49
C HIS A 56 -12.16 6.33 1.28
N ALA A 57 -12.20 6.45 2.61
CA ALA A 57 -12.74 5.44 3.54
C ALA A 57 -12.11 4.03 3.42
N LYS A 58 -10.84 3.96 3.02
CA LYS A 58 -10.07 2.70 2.93
C LYS A 58 -10.01 1.95 4.26
N SER A 59 -9.79 2.66 5.37
CA SER A 59 -9.80 2.09 6.73
C SER A 59 -11.19 1.61 7.14
N THR A 60 -12.26 2.34 6.78
CA THR A 60 -13.64 1.89 7.02
C THR A 60 -13.95 0.60 6.25
N ALA A 61 -13.56 0.52 4.97
CA ALA A 61 -13.83 -0.65 4.14
C ALA A 61 -12.99 -1.87 4.54
N ILE A 62 -11.68 -1.72 4.72
CA ILE A 62 -10.75 -2.83 4.92
C ILE A 62 -10.48 -3.11 6.39
N THR A 63 -10.13 -2.09 7.16
CA THR A 63 -9.76 -2.25 8.56
C THR A 63 -10.96 -2.50 9.45
N HIS A 64 -12.09 -1.84 9.20
CA HIS A 64 -13.30 -2.01 10.00
C HIS A 64 -14.20 -3.11 9.44
N ALA A 65 -14.80 -2.91 8.25
CA ALA A 65 -15.84 -3.80 7.73
C ALA A 65 -15.32 -5.19 7.36
N TYR A 66 -14.22 -5.27 6.59
CA TYR A 66 -13.64 -6.55 6.19
C TYR A 66 -13.11 -7.34 7.39
N ILE A 67 -12.38 -6.75 8.34
CA ILE A 67 -11.93 -7.49 9.54
C ILE A 67 -13.12 -8.04 10.33
N LEU A 68 -14.16 -7.22 10.57
CA LEU A 68 -15.37 -7.69 11.25
C LEU A 68 -16.01 -8.86 10.49
N ALA A 69 -16.19 -8.74 9.17
CA ALA A 69 -16.76 -9.82 8.36
C ALA A 69 -15.92 -11.10 8.46
N MET A 70 -14.60 -11.02 8.27
CA MET A 70 -13.69 -12.16 8.36
C MET A 70 -13.78 -12.92 9.68
N MET A 71 -13.92 -12.19 10.80
CA MET A 71 -14.05 -12.79 12.13
C MET A 71 -15.47 -13.32 12.41
N LEU A 72 -16.50 -12.56 12.02
CA LEU A 72 -17.90 -12.87 12.35
C LEU A 72 -18.44 -14.03 11.51
N PHE A 73 -18.04 -14.14 10.26
CA PHE A 73 -18.34 -15.27 9.38
C PHE A 73 -17.40 -16.47 9.60
N GLU A 74 -16.49 -16.37 10.59
CA GLU A 74 -15.57 -17.46 10.99
C GLU A 74 -14.60 -17.90 9.88
N VAL A 75 -14.28 -17.00 8.95
CA VAL A 75 -13.29 -17.23 7.87
C VAL A 75 -11.88 -17.30 8.44
N LYS A 76 -11.59 -16.43 9.41
CA LYS A 76 -10.31 -16.35 10.13
C LYS A 76 -10.60 -16.20 11.62
N SER A 77 -9.67 -16.63 12.46
CA SER A 77 -9.87 -16.66 13.92
C SER A 77 -8.89 -15.80 14.70
N PHE A 78 -7.76 -15.40 14.11
CA PHE A 78 -6.76 -14.59 14.77
C PHE A 78 -6.18 -13.53 13.83
N CYS A 79 -6.73 -12.31 13.95
CA CYS A 79 -6.27 -11.13 13.23
C CYS A 79 -5.20 -10.36 14.02
N LEU A 80 -4.08 -10.06 13.36
CA LEU A 80 -3.13 -9.04 13.79
C LEU A 80 -3.41 -7.76 13.01
N LEU A 81 -3.94 -6.76 13.69
CA LEU A 81 -4.21 -5.43 13.14
C LEU A 81 -2.99 -4.55 13.39
N VAL A 82 -2.41 -3.99 12.34
CA VAL A 82 -1.20 -3.17 12.41
C VAL A 82 -1.46 -1.81 11.79
N SER A 83 -0.97 -0.76 12.45
CA SER A 83 -0.94 0.61 11.93
C SER A 83 0.45 1.20 12.19
N ASP A 84 0.75 2.39 11.66
CA ASP A 84 1.99 3.12 12.00
C ASP A 84 2.24 3.13 13.52
N THR A 85 1.24 3.55 14.31
CA THR A 85 1.33 3.55 15.78
C THR A 85 0.41 2.53 16.45
N GLU A 86 0.78 2.07 17.65
CA GLU A 86 -0.09 1.15 18.43
C GLU A 86 -1.39 1.84 18.86
N SER A 87 -1.34 3.15 19.14
CA SER A 87 -2.52 3.95 19.47
C SER A 87 -3.51 4.00 18.31
N GLN A 88 -3.06 4.28 17.09
CA GLN A 88 -3.93 4.28 15.90
C GLN A 88 -4.53 2.89 15.65
N ALA A 89 -3.72 1.83 15.75
CA ALA A 89 -4.24 0.47 15.64
C ALA A 89 -5.26 0.12 16.75
N ALA A 90 -5.07 0.67 17.96
CA ALA A 90 -5.99 0.49 19.06
C ALA A 90 -7.31 1.26 18.87
N GLU A 91 -7.28 2.44 18.25
CA GLU A 91 -8.46 3.21 17.87
C GLU A 91 -9.31 2.43 16.86
N PHE A 92 -8.70 1.91 15.79
CA PHE A 92 -9.39 1.03 14.84
C PHE A 92 -10.01 -0.22 15.53
N LEU A 93 -9.28 -0.83 16.46
CA LEU A 93 -9.81 -1.92 17.26
C LEU A 93 -10.94 -1.46 18.20
N GLY A 94 -10.88 -0.22 18.67
CA GLY A 94 -11.93 0.45 19.45
C GLY A 94 -13.25 0.51 18.70
N ASP A 95 -13.22 0.91 17.42
CA ASP A 95 -14.42 0.95 16.58
C ASP A 95 -15.02 -0.46 16.38
N ILE A 96 -14.18 -1.46 16.16
CA ILE A 96 -14.60 -2.87 16.07
C ILE A 96 -15.27 -3.33 17.38
N LYS A 97 -14.70 -2.98 18.54
CA LYS A 97 -15.30 -3.29 19.85
C LYS A 97 -16.63 -2.57 20.04
N ALA A 98 -16.74 -1.32 19.59
CA ALA A 98 -17.97 -0.55 19.68
C ALA A 98 -19.12 -1.26 18.96
N GLU A 99 -18.87 -1.87 17.81
CA GLU A 99 -19.84 -2.71 17.11
C GLU A 99 -20.21 -3.97 17.90
N LEU A 100 -19.22 -4.69 18.43
CA LEU A 100 -19.46 -5.93 19.19
C LEU A 100 -20.16 -5.72 20.54
N ASN A 101 -20.11 -4.50 21.08
CA ASN A 101 -20.77 -4.11 22.32
C ASN A 101 -22.13 -3.44 22.08
N GLY A 102 -22.21 -2.51 21.12
CA GLY A 102 -23.33 -1.58 20.96
C GLY A 102 -24.21 -1.80 19.73
N ASN A 103 -23.89 -2.73 18.84
CA ASN A 103 -24.72 -3.04 17.67
C ASN A 103 -25.56 -4.30 17.91
N ASP A 104 -26.76 -4.13 18.46
CA ASP A 104 -27.64 -5.24 18.82
C ASP A 104 -28.05 -6.11 17.62
N ALA A 105 -28.22 -5.50 16.44
CA ALA A 105 -28.54 -6.23 15.21
C ALA A 105 -27.41 -7.20 14.84
N LEU A 106 -26.16 -6.71 14.83
CA LEU A 106 -24.97 -7.51 14.56
C LEU A 106 -24.80 -8.59 15.64
N ARG A 107 -24.88 -8.22 16.93
CA ARG A 107 -24.72 -9.16 18.05
C ARG A 107 -25.74 -10.29 18.00
N LYS A 108 -27.01 -9.97 17.70
CA LYS A 108 -28.09 -10.94 17.53
C LYS A 108 -27.86 -11.84 16.32
N LYS A 109 -27.52 -11.27 15.16
CA LYS A 109 -27.28 -12.01 13.91
C LYS A 109 -26.15 -13.03 14.06
N PHE A 110 -25.02 -12.64 14.63
CA PHE A 110 -23.84 -13.48 14.79
C PHE A 110 -23.77 -14.22 16.13
N LYS A 111 -24.82 -14.11 16.95
CA LYS A 111 -24.97 -14.78 18.25
C LYS A 111 -23.74 -14.55 19.14
N ILE A 112 -23.34 -13.29 19.28
CA ILE A 112 -22.23 -12.89 20.14
C ILE A 112 -22.62 -13.18 21.60
N LYS A 113 -21.87 -14.05 22.27
CA LYS A 113 -22.18 -14.48 23.65
C LYS A 113 -21.57 -13.54 24.68
N LYS A 114 -20.26 -13.28 24.57
CA LYS A 114 -19.55 -12.30 25.40
C LYS A 114 -18.16 -12.01 24.85
N LEU A 115 -17.59 -10.87 25.23
CA LEU A 115 -16.17 -10.59 25.08
C LEU A 115 -15.43 -11.21 26.27
N LEU A 116 -14.48 -12.10 25.99
CA LEU A 116 -13.66 -12.78 27.00
C LEU A 116 -12.48 -11.92 27.46
N LYS A 117 -12.00 -11.05 26.57
CA LYS A 117 -10.95 -10.09 26.85
C LYS A 117 -11.21 -8.84 26.05
N GLU A 118 -11.07 -7.71 26.71
CA GLU A 118 -11.18 -6.39 26.10
C GLU A 118 -10.18 -5.47 26.81
N THR A 119 -9.10 -5.16 26.10
CA THR A 119 -8.12 -4.14 26.48
C THR A 119 -7.93 -3.23 25.28
N GLU A 120 -7.31 -2.08 25.45
CA GLU A 120 -7.02 -1.12 24.37
C GLU A 120 -6.50 -1.82 23.09
N THR A 121 -5.51 -2.70 23.23
CA THR A 121 -4.85 -3.38 22.08
C THR A 121 -5.25 -4.85 21.86
N ASN A 122 -6.29 -5.35 22.54
CA ASN A 122 -6.61 -6.78 22.46
C ASN A 122 -8.10 -7.05 22.68
N LEU A 123 -8.66 -7.88 21.82
CA LEU A 123 -10.05 -8.32 21.86
C LEU A 123 -10.10 -9.83 21.68
N ILE A 124 -10.82 -10.52 22.56
CA ILE A 124 -11.19 -11.93 22.37
C ILE A 124 -12.71 -12.03 22.49
N CYS A 125 -13.38 -12.49 21.44
CA CYS A 125 -14.82 -12.67 21.40
C CYS A 125 -15.19 -14.16 21.50
N LEU A 126 -16.30 -14.47 22.18
CA LEU A 126 -16.92 -15.79 22.21
C LEU A 126 -18.32 -15.72 21.59
N LYS A 127 -18.56 -16.56 20.58
CA LYS A 127 -19.88 -16.77 19.97
C LYS A 127 -20.66 -17.88 20.68
N ALA A 128 -21.96 -17.92 20.48
CA ALA A 128 -22.85 -18.89 21.15
C ALA A 128 -22.56 -20.35 20.77
N ASN A 129 -22.04 -20.60 19.57
CA ASN A 129 -21.60 -21.92 19.09
C ASN A 129 -20.26 -22.38 19.70
N GLY A 130 -19.63 -21.58 20.56
CA GLY A 130 -18.33 -21.89 21.15
C GLY A 130 -17.13 -21.38 20.35
N HIS A 131 -17.33 -20.91 19.12
CA HIS A 131 -16.26 -20.30 18.32
C HIS A 131 -15.70 -19.07 19.04
N LYS A 132 -14.37 -18.93 18.99
CA LYS A 132 -13.66 -17.77 19.53
C LYS A 132 -12.78 -17.20 18.44
N PHE A 133 -12.76 -15.88 18.33
CA PHE A 133 -11.78 -15.16 17.53
C PHE A 133 -11.06 -14.11 18.37
N ARG A 134 -9.89 -13.71 17.91
CA ARG A 134 -9.03 -12.70 18.54
C ARG A 134 -8.60 -11.66 17.52
N ILE A 135 -8.63 -10.40 17.93
CA ILE A 135 -8.01 -9.30 17.19
C ILE A 135 -7.01 -8.64 18.13
N GLN A 136 -5.76 -8.54 17.70
CA GLN A 136 -4.70 -7.89 18.46
C GLN A 136 -4.14 -6.72 17.66
N ALA A 137 -4.17 -5.52 18.25
CA ALA A 137 -3.63 -4.31 17.64
C ALA A 137 -2.13 -4.18 17.94
N LYS A 138 -1.37 -3.70 16.95
CA LYS A 138 0.07 -3.44 17.05
C LYS A 138 0.48 -2.21 16.25
N GLY A 139 1.49 -1.50 16.74
CA GLY A 139 2.19 -0.49 15.96
C GLY A 139 3.28 -1.11 15.09
N SER A 140 3.69 -0.39 14.04
CA SER A 140 4.86 -0.69 13.24
C SER A 140 6.10 -0.87 14.12
N GLU A 141 7.01 -1.74 13.68
CA GLU A 141 8.27 -2.07 14.38
C GLU A 141 8.15 -2.75 15.76
N GLN A 142 6.95 -2.96 16.30
CA GLN A 142 6.78 -3.67 17.56
C GLN A 142 7.15 -5.16 17.48
N LYS A 143 7.40 -5.79 18.63
CA LYS A 143 7.69 -7.23 18.70
C LYS A 143 6.44 -8.05 18.36
N VAL A 144 6.43 -8.63 17.16
CA VAL A 144 5.36 -9.51 16.65
C VAL A 144 5.77 -11.00 16.54
N ARG A 145 7.06 -11.31 16.69
CA ARG A 145 7.55 -12.69 16.62
C ARG A 145 7.09 -13.52 17.82
N GLY A 146 6.64 -14.73 17.56
CA GLY A 146 6.24 -15.69 18.59
C GLY A 146 4.83 -15.48 19.15
N LEU A 147 4.04 -14.56 18.56
CA LEU A 147 2.63 -14.41 18.91
C LEU A 147 1.88 -15.72 18.70
N LYS A 148 1.28 -16.21 19.78
CA LYS A 148 0.42 -17.39 19.78
C LYS A 148 -0.80 -17.15 20.66
N TRP A 149 -1.91 -17.74 20.25
CA TRP A 149 -3.15 -17.76 21.01
C TRP A 149 -3.79 -19.14 20.83
N LEU A 150 -3.96 -19.88 21.94
CA LEU A 150 -4.47 -21.27 21.91
C LEU A 150 -3.67 -22.16 20.94
N GLY A 151 -2.34 -22.00 20.93
CA GLY A 151 -1.44 -22.72 20.03
C GLY A 151 -1.41 -22.22 18.58
N LYS A 152 -2.32 -21.32 18.18
CA LYS A 152 -2.41 -20.78 16.82
C LYS A 152 -1.66 -19.46 16.67
N ARG A 153 -0.96 -19.30 15.55
CA ARG A 153 -0.42 -18.01 15.08
C ARG A 153 -1.54 -17.19 14.40
N PRO A 154 -1.34 -15.88 14.17
CA PRO A 154 -2.26 -15.10 13.36
C PRO A 154 -2.51 -15.75 11.99
N ASP A 155 -3.77 -15.88 11.60
CA ASP A 155 -4.19 -16.39 10.28
C ASP A 155 -4.68 -15.26 9.35
N LEU A 156 -4.69 -14.02 9.86
CA LEU A 156 -4.91 -12.78 9.13
C LEU A 156 -4.00 -11.69 9.69
N ILE A 157 -3.32 -10.95 8.80
CA ILE A 157 -2.62 -9.71 9.11
C ILE A 157 -3.25 -8.61 8.26
N VAL A 158 -3.73 -7.55 8.89
CA VAL A 158 -4.21 -6.35 8.20
C VAL A 158 -3.34 -5.18 8.64
N GLY A 159 -2.66 -4.56 7.68
CA GLY A 159 -1.87 -3.35 7.89
C GLY A 159 -2.56 -2.16 7.24
N ASP A 160 -2.84 -1.11 8.01
CA ASP A 160 -3.45 0.14 7.54
C ASP A 160 -2.49 1.29 7.79
N ASP A 161 -2.12 2.04 6.74
CA ASP A 161 -1.20 3.19 6.81
C ASP A 161 0.00 2.89 7.74
N LEU A 162 0.84 1.93 7.34
CA LEU A 162 1.93 1.41 8.17
C LEU A 162 3.15 2.34 8.32
N GLU A 163 3.21 3.39 7.51
CA GLU A 163 4.31 4.36 7.42
C GLU A 163 3.75 5.77 7.62
N ASN A 164 4.62 6.71 8.02
CA ASN A 164 4.29 8.13 8.15
C ASN A 164 5.36 9.01 7.47
N ASP A 165 5.03 10.29 7.24
CA ASP A 165 5.87 11.24 6.50
C ASP A 165 7.28 11.39 7.09
N GLU A 166 7.42 11.41 8.42
CA GLU A 166 8.73 11.56 9.09
C GLU A 166 9.63 10.34 8.84
N ILE A 167 9.05 9.13 8.91
CA ILE A 167 9.77 7.86 8.73
C ILE A 167 10.19 7.68 7.28
N VAL A 168 9.33 8.01 6.31
CA VAL A 168 9.64 7.75 4.90
C VAL A 168 10.70 8.70 4.34
N MET A 169 10.96 9.85 4.96
CA MET A 169 12.02 10.75 4.48
C MET A 169 13.43 10.27 4.80
N ASN A 170 13.60 9.39 5.80
CA ASN A 170 14.90 8.88 6.22
C ASN A 170 15.20 7.48 5.62
N PRO A 171 16.22 7.33 4.75
CA PRO A 171 16.53 6.03 4.12
C PRO A 171 16.82 4.90 5.11
N ASP A 172 17.52 5.17 6.20
CA ASP A 172 17.82 4.17 7.23
C ASP A 172 16.56 3.71 7.96
N ARG A 173 15.62 4.64 8.19
CA ARG A 173 14.31 4.33 8.79
C ARG A 173 13.47 3.47 7.86
N ARG A 174 13.40 3.80 6.57
CA ARG A 174 12.73 2.97 5.54
C ARG A 174 13.32 1.56 5.51
N GLU A 175 14.64 1.43 5.50
CA GLU A 175 15.32 0.14 5.50
C GLU A 175 15.07 -0.66 6.78
N LYS A 176 15.05 0.00 7.95
CA LYS A 176 14.72 -0.64 9.23
C LYS A 176 13.28 -1.15 9.24
N PHE A 177 12.34 -0.33 8.78
CA PHE A 177 10.93 -0.71 8.66
C PHE A 177 10.77 -1.90 7.70
N ARG A 178 11.40 -1.84 6.52
CA ARG A 178 11.41 -2.93 5.53
C ARG A 178 11.93 -4.23 6.12
N ARG A 179 13.04 -4.19 6.87
CA ARG A 179 13.58 -5.37 7.55
C ARG A 179 12.61 -5.92 8.58
N TRP A 180 11.94 -5.05 9.35
CA TRP A 180 10.94 -5.49 10.30
C TRP A 180 9.74 -6.11 9.60
N PHE A 181 9.21 -5.47 8.55
CA PHE A 181 8.08 -5.95 7.78
C PHE A 181 8.37 -7.36 7.21
N MET A 182 9.49 -7.51 6.49
CA MET A 182 9.84 -8.76 5.81
C MET A 182 10.26 -9.87 6.77
N ASN A 183 11.04 -9.54 7.82
CA ASN A 183 11.63 -10.58 8.66
C ASN A 183 10.83 -10.86 9.94
N ALA A 184 9.99 -9.93 10.38
CA ALA A 184 9.21 -10.07 11.62
C ALA A 184 7.70 -10.13 11.36
N LEU A 185 7.13 -9.18 10.62
CA LEU A 185 5.68 -9.09 10.43
C LEU A 185 5.14 -10.23 9.56
N ILE A 186 5.62 -10.36 8.32
CA ILE A 186 5.14 -11.42 7.41
C ILE A 186 5.33 -12.82 8.02
N PRO A 187 6.50 -13.18 8.60
CA PRO A 187 6.72 -14.53 9.13
C PRO A 187 6.02 -14.80 10.48
N CYS A 188 5.35 -13.81 11.08
CA CYS A 188 4.62 -14.04 12.34
C CYS A 188 3.32 -14.82 12.13
N GLY A 189 2.78 -14.81 10.91
CA GLY A 189 1.58 -15.54 10.53
C GLY A 189 1.73 -17.07 10.58
N SER A 190 0.59 -17.76 10.48
CA SER A 190 0.52 -19.19 10.16
C SER A 190 0.82 -19.45 8.68
N ASP A 191 0.95 -20.72 8.30
CA ASP A 191 1.18 -21.12 6.90
C ASP A 191 -0.01 -20.79 5.98
N THR A 192 -1.19 -20.57 6.56
CA THR A 192 -2.44 -20.17 5.87
C THR A 192 -2.77 -18.69 6.06
N CYS A 193 -1.81 -17.91 6.55
CA CYS A 193 -2.04 -16.51 6.88
C CYS A 193 -2.27 -15.68 5.62
N TRP A 194 -3.32 -14.85 5.65
CA TRP A 194 -3.54 -13.83 4.64
C TRP A 194 -2.98 -12.50 5.12
N VAL A 195 -2.29 -11.78 4.24
CA VAL A 195 -1.75 -10.44 4.50
C VAL A 195 -2.47 -9.45 3.59
N ARG A 196 -3.08 -8.43 4.19
CA ARG A 196 -3.78 -7.34 3.50
C ARG A 196 -3.16 -6.01 3.95
N ILE A 197 -2.46 -5.33 3.06
CA ILE A 197 -1.89 -4.01 3.34
C ILE A 197 -2.70 -2.99 2.57
N VAL A 198 -3.17 -1.95 3.25
CA VAL A 198 -3.89 -0.83 2.66
C VAL A 198 -3.24 0.46 3.14
N GLY A 199 -3.07 1.43 2.26
CA GLY A 199 -2.42 2.68 2.64
C GLY A 199 -2.52 3.78 1.59
N THR A 200 -2.00 4.94 1.94
CA THR A 200 -1.65 6.01 1.00
C THR A 200 -0.14 5.96 0.72
N ILE A 201 0.29 6.17 -0.52
CA ILE A 201 1.72 6.17 -0.85
C ILE A 201 2.33 7.51 -0.43
N LEU A 202 3.28 7.47 0.51
CA LEU A 202 3.93 8.67 1.06
C LEU A 202 5.26 9.00 0.38
N HIS A 203 5.92 8.02 -0.25
CA HIS A 203 7.22 8.20 -0.89
C HIS A 203 7.44 7.12 -1.95
N LEU A 204 8.25 7.41 -2.98
CA LEU A 204 8.55 6.43 -4.06
C LEU A 204 9.24 5.16 -3.54
N ASP A 205 10.07 5.30 -2.52
CA ASP A 205 10.73 4.18 -1.82
C ASP A 205 9.92 3.58 -0.66
N ALA A 206 8.69 4.06 -0.40
CA ALA A 206 7.88 3.55 0.70
C ALA A 206 7.63 2.04 0.52
N MET A 207 7.46 1.33 1.64
CA MET A 207 7.20 -0.10 1.61
C MET A 207 5.96 -0.42 0.77
N LEU A 208 4.88 0.35 0.92
CA LEU A 208 3.66 0.13 0.13
C LEU A 208 3.96 0.18 -1.37
N MET A 209 4.75 1.13 -1.85
CA MET A 209 5.09 1.23 -3.27
C MET A 209 5.84 -0.02 -3.76
N ARG A 210 6.81 -0.50 -2.97
CA ARG A 210 7.53 -1.75 -3.27
C ARG A 210 6.60 -2.97 -3.32
N LEU A 211 5.54 -3.01 -2.51
CA LEU A 211 4.56 -4.09 -2.57
C LEU A 211 3.71 -4.04 -3.84
N LEU A 212 3.46 -2.84 -4.39
CA LEU A 212 2.70 -2.70 -5.64
C LEU A 212 3.51 -3.15 -6.85
N GLU A 213 4.84 -3.01 -6.81
CA GLU A 213 5.80 -3.44 -7.84
C GLU A 213 6.27 -4.91 -7.71
N ASP A 214 5.95 -5.58 -6.60
CA ASP A 214 6.37 -6.95 -6.33
C ASP A 214 5.35 -7.94 -6.90
N ASP A 215 5.74 -8.70 -7.93
CA ASP A 215 4.89 -9.73 -8.57
C ASP A 215 4.38 -10.82 -7.62
N THR A 216 4.98 -10.96 -6.43
CA THR A 216 4.50 -11.89 -5.38
C THR A 216 3.33 -11.35 -4.57
N TRP A 217 2.89 -10.13 -4.86
CA TRP A 217 1.71 -9.47 -4.29
C TRP A 217 0.71 -9.19 -5.40
N LYS A 218 -0.58 -9.33 -5.06
CA LYS A 218 -1.62 -8.73 -5.90
C LYS A 218 -1.95 -7.34 -5.41
N SER A 219 -2.08 -6.41 -6.34
CA SER A 219 -2.17 -5.00 -6.00
C SER A 219 -3.31 -4.26 -6.69
N LEU A 220 -3.81 -3.22 -6.02
CA LEU A 220 -4.67 -2.19 -6.60
C LEU A 220 -4.07 -0.83 -6.32
N PHE A 221 -4.18 0.06 -7.30
CA PHE A 221 -3.73 1.44 -7.20
C PHE A 221 -4.86 2.35 -7.65
N TYR A 222 -5.23 3.30 -6.79
CA TYR A 222 -6.31 4.23 -7.06
C TYR A 222 -5.86 5.68 -6.95
N GLU A 223 -6.39 6.51 -7.85
CA GLU A 223 -6.25 7.96 -7.83
C GLU A 223 -7.65 8.56 -7.61
N ALA A 224 -7.76 9.66 -6.87
CA ALA A 224 -9.06 10.29 -6.59
C ALA A 224 -9.76 10.77 -7.87
N HIS A 225 -8.98 11.12 -8.90
CA HIS A 225 -9.45 11.53 -10.21
C HIS A 225 -8.38 11.36 -11.28
N ASN A 226 -8.78 11.35 -12.55
CA ASN A 226 -7.86 11.45 -13.69
C ASN A 226 -7.43 12.92 -13.95
N PRO A 227 -6.39 13.20 -14.77
CA PRO A 227 -5.82 14.55 -14.87
C PRO A 227 -6.78 15.69 -15.23
N ASP A 228 -7.84 15.43 -15.99
CA ASP A 228 -8.86 16.42 -16.41
C ASP A 228 -10.14 16.41 -15.55
N PHE A 229 -10.18 15.58 -14.50
CA PHE A 229 -11.31 15.40 -13.58
C PHE A 229 -12.61 14.98 -14.28
N THR A 230 -12.52 14.28 -15.41
CA THR A 230 -13.68 13.67 -16.07
C THR A 230 -14.07 12.36 -15.39
N GLU A 231 -13.11 11.66 -14.79
CA GLU A 231 -13.27 10.46 -13.99
C GLU A 231 -12.90 10.77 -12.54
N ILE A 232 -13.78 10.40 -11.62
CA ILE A 232 -13.65 10.66 -10.18
C ILE A 232 -14.01 9.37 -9.47
N LEU A 233 -13.12 8.92 -8.58
CA LEU A 233 -13.20 7.62 -7.91
C LEU A 233 -14.44 7.50 -7.00
N TRP A 234 -14.80 8.58 -6.30
CA TRP A 234 -15.95 8.60 -5.38
C TRP A 234 -16.68 9.95 -5.41
N ARG A 235 -17.52 10.15 -6.42
CA ARG A 235 -18.19 11.44 -6.67
C ARG A 235 -19.09 11.90 -5.52
N GLU A 236 -19.73 10.97 -4.82
CA GLU A 236 -20.66 11.25 -3.73
C GLU A 236 -19.97 11.87 -2.50
N GLN A 237 -18.69 11.55 -2.30
CA GLN A 237 -17.86 12.11 -1.23
C GLN A 237 -16.96 13.24 -1.72
N TRP A 238 -16.41 13.09 -2.92
CA TRP A 238 -15.42 13.97 -3.55
C TRP A 238 -15.90 14.48 -4.90
N PRO A 239 -16.93 15.33 -4.95
CA PRO A 239 -17.35 15.95 -6.21
C PRO A 239 -16.22 16.81 -6.79
N LYS A 240 -16.25 17.04 -8.11
CA LYS A 240 -15.19 17.73 -8.86
C LYS A 240 -14.82 19.06 -8.21
N GLU A 241 -15.82 19.84 -7.83
CA GLU A 241 -15.66 21.18 -7.24
C GLU A 241 -14.88 21.11 -5.92
N ARG A 242 -15.13 20.07 -5.11
CA ARG A 242 -14.41 19.85 -3.84
C ARG A 242 -12.96 19.48 -4.10
N LEU A 243 -12.68 18.57 -5.04
CA LEU A 243 -11.32 18.17 -5.39
C LEU A 243 -10.51 19.34 -5.95
N LEU A 244 -11.11 20.18 -6.81
CA LEU A 244 -10.50 21.39 -7.33
C LEU A 244 -10.21 22.41 -6.22
N ALA A 245 -11.15 22.62 -5.29
CA ALA A 245 -10.95 23.53 -4.17
C ALA A 245 -9.80 23.07 -3.26
N VAL A 246 -9.72 21.76 -2.98
CA VAL A 246 -8.59 21.20 -2.22
C VAL A 246 -7.29 21.37 -2.99
N ARG A 247 -7.24 21.03 -4.28
CA ARG A 247 -6.03 21.23 -5.11
C ARG A 247 -5.55 22.68 -5.06
N ALA A 248 -6.47 23.64 -5.24
CA ALA A 248 -6.15 25.07 -5.17
C ALA A 248 -5.59 25.49 -3.80
N SER A 249 -6.06 24.88 -2.70
CA SER A 249 -5.53 25.16 -1.35
C SER A 249 -4.10 24.67 -1.13
N TYR A 250 -3.71 23.56 -1.76
CA TYR A 250 -2.32 23.07 -1.75
C TYR A 250 -1.44 23.91 -2.67
N GLU A 251 -1.95 24.30 -3.84
CA GLU A 251 -1.26 25.19 -4.77
C GLU A 251 -0.97 26.56 -4.15
N ALA A 252 -1.94 27.15 -3.44
CA ALA A 252 -1.76 28.41 -2.71
C ALA A 252 -0.65 28.35 -1.64
N GLN A 253 -0.29 27.15 -1.19
CA GLN A 253 0.78 26.89 -0.23
C GLN A 253 2.06 26.36 -0.88
N ASN A 254 2.14 26.35 -2.21
CA ASN A 254 3.24 25.77 -2.98
C ASN A 254 3.54 24.29 -2.62
N ASN A 255 2.49 23.52 -2.33
CA ASN A 255 2.58 22.13 -1.87
C ASN A 255 1.79 21.17 -2.79
N LEU A 256 1.94 21.31 -4.12
CA LEU A 256 1.25 20.42 -5.07
C LEU A 256 1.70 18.95 -4.93
N ASP A 257 2.91 18.70 -4.46
CA ASP A 257 3.39 17.35 -4.16
C ASP A 257 2.56 16.71 -3.05
N GLY A 258 2.20 17.46 -2.00
CA GLY A 258 1.30 16.98 -0.95
C GLY A 258 -0.10 16.63 -1.48
N TYR A 259 -0.63 17.40 -2.44
CA TYR A 259 -1.90 17.03 -3.10
C TYR A 259 -1.75 15.73 -3.90
N SER A 260 -0.69 15.64 -4.70
CA SER A 260 -0.40 14.48 -5.54
C SER A 260 -0.20 13.21 -4.70
N GLN A 261 0.51 13.31 -3.59
CA GLN A 261 0.70 12.24 -2.62
C GLN A 261 -0.63 11.79 -2.03
N GLU A 262 -1.41 12.72 -1.46
CA GLU A 262 -2.58 12.39 -0.66
C GLU A 262 -3.80 11.98 -1.49
N TYR A 263 -3.97 12.55 -2.69
CA TYR A 263 -5.15 12.36 -3.53
C TYR A 263 -4.87 11.50 -4.78
N LEU A 264 -3.62 11.39 -5.23
CA LEU A 264 -3.27 10.63 -6.43
C LEU A 264 -2.34 9.44 -6.14
N ASN A 265 -1.90 9.24 -4.88
CA ASN A 265 -0.88 8.25 -4.55
C ASN A 265 0.41 8.42 -5.38
N ARG A 266 0.70 9.65 -5.82
CA ARG A 266 1.92 10.00 -6.58
C ARG A 266 2.74 10.99 -5.77
N PRO A 267 3.80 10.57 -5.06
CA PRO A 267 4.58 11.44 -4.17
C PRO A 267 5.32 12.59 -4.86
N ILE A 268 5.38 12.61 -6.20
CA ILE A 268 5.99 13.69 -6.99
C ILE A 268 4.96 14.18 -8.00
N ALA A 269 4.64 15.47 -7.97
CA ALA A 269 3.77 16.08 -8.96
C ALA A 269 4.53 16.26 -10.30
N THR A 270 3.88 15.91 -11.42
CA THR A 270 4.48 16.01 -12.77
C THR A 270 4.98 17.42 -13.12
N GLY A 271 4.40 18.47 -12.52
CA GLY A 271 4.84 19.86 -12.72
C GLY A 271 6.05 20.30 -11.89
N ASN A 272 6.37 19.59 -10.79
CA ASN A 272 7.51 19.85 -9.92
C ASN A 272 8.69 18.89 -10.17
N ALA A 273 8.50 17.86 -11.00
CA ALA A 273 9.56 16.94 -11.37
C ALA A 273 10.64 17.70 -12.16
N TYR A 274 11.85 17.85 -11.57
CA TYR A 274 13.02 18.41 -12.25
C TYR A 274 13.37 17.68 -13.55
N PHE A 275 12.94 16.41 -13.65
CA PHE A 275 13.21 15.53 -14.78
C PHE A 275 11.91 14.84 -15.19
N ASN A 276 11.50 15.01 -16.45
CA ASN A 276 10.38 14.25 -17.00
C ASN A 276 10.88 12.83 -17.35
N PRO A 277 10.30 11.75 -16.79
CA PRO A 277 10.68 10.37 -17.11
C PRO A 277 10.65 10.06 -18.61
N ASP A 278 9.77 10.70 -19.39
CA ASP A 278 9.68 10.52 -20.84
C ASP A 278 10.93 11.00 -21.59
N TYR A 279 11.78 11.81 -20.94
CA TYR A 279 13.06 12.24 -21.50
C TYR A 279 14.12 11.13 -21.45
N PHE A 280 13.87 10.05 -20.71
CA PHE A 280 14.81 8.95 -20.52
C PHE A 280 14.32 7.73 -21.27
N LYS A 281 15.11 7.27 -22.23
CA LYS A 281 14.87 6.00 -22.92
C LYS A 281 15.96 5.01 -22.54
N ASP A 282 15.53 3.80 -22.16
CA ASP A 282 16.47 2.69 -21.96
C ASP A 282 17.10 2.30 -23.29
N PHE A 283 18.43 2.19 -23.29
CA PHE A 283 19.20 1.78 -24.45
C PHE A 283 19.41 0.26 -24.39
N ASP A 284 18.78 -0.48 -25.31
CA ASP A 284 18.98 -1.93 -25.42
C ASP A 284 20.42 -2.22 -25.89
N ARG A 285 21.25 -2.73 -24.98
CA ARG A 285 22.67 -2.98 -25.23
C ARG A 285 22.93 -4.15 -26.18
N ASP A 286 22.00 -5.10 -26.28
CA ASP A 286 22.14 -6.30 -27.11
C ASP A 286 21.65 -6.08 -28.54
N LYS A 287 20.81 -5.06 -28.75
CA LYS A 287 20.49 -4.54 -30.08
C LYS A 287 21.46 -3.41 -30.39
N ALA A 288 22.52 -3.71 -31.15
CA ALA A 288 23.38 -2.68 -31.73
C ALA A 288 22.55 -1.48 -32.19
N LEU A 289 22.76 -0.31 -31.55
CA LEU A 289 22.21 1.04 -31.79
C LEU A 289 20.78 1.11 -32.37
N PRO A 290 19.85 1.88 -31.79
CA PRO A 290 18.43 1.86 -32.18
C PRO A 290 18.23 1.82 -33.69
N LYS A 291 17.38 0.89 -34.16
CA LYS A 291 16.96 0.85 -35.56
C LYS A 291 16.35 2.22 -35.91
N MET A 292 16.98 2.85 -36.90
CA MET A 292 16.60 4.14 -37.46
C MET A 292 15.08 4.24 -37.65
N PRO A 293 14.43 5.38 -37.35
CA PRO A 293 13.08 5.62 -37.84
C PRO A 293 13.08 5.41 -39.36
N SER A 294 12.08 4.67 -39.84
CA SER A 294 11.98 4.23 -41.23
C SER A 294 11.95 5.42 -42.18
N GLY A 295 13.08 5.70 -42.84
CA GLY A 295 13.20 6.81 -43.79
C GLY A 295 14.63 7.29 -44.10
N LEU A 296 15.65 6.88 -43.34
CA LEU A 296 17.04 7.32 -43.55
C LEU A 296 17.95 6.13 -43.92
N ASN A 297 18.79 6.33 -44.95
CA ASN A 297 19.64 5.31 -45.54
C ASN A 297 20.61 4.65 -44.54
N GLN A 298 20.82 3.33 -44.68
CA GLN A 298 21.83 2.56 -43.95
C GLN A 298 23.24 3.05 -44.34
N GLY A 299 23.77 4.05 -43.63
CA GLY A 299 25.13 4.55 -43.89
C GLY A 299 25.51 5.79 -43.09
N GLU A 300 24.54 6.58 -42.65
CA GLU A 300 24.81 7.81 -41.90
C GLU A 300 24.55 7.59 -40.41
N ARG A 301 25.64 7.41 -39.65
CA ARG A 301 25.59 7.39 -38.18
C ARG A 301 25.22 8.80 -37.73
N GLN A 302 24.06 8.99 -37.11
CA GLN A 302 23.84 10.24 -36.36
C GLN A 302 24.82 10.28 -35.19
N PRO A 303 25.55 11.39 -34.98
CA PRO A 303 26.49 11.48 -33.89
C PRO A 303 25.70 11.66 -32.59
N PHE A 304 25.61 10.59 -31.80
CA PHE A 304 25.27 10.73 -30.39
C PHE A 304 26.42 11.45 -29.70
N GLU A 305 26.11 12.47 -28.91
CA GLU A 305 27.05 13.02 -27.96
C GLU A 305 26.92 12.25 -26.64
N PHE A 306 28.01 11.59 -26.23
CA PHE A 306 28.00 10.78 -25.02
C PHE A 306 28.54 11.57 -23.84
N PHE A 307 27.77 11.55 -22.75
CA PHE A 307 28.13 12.14 -21.47
C PHE A 307 28.26 11.04 -20.43
N ALA A 308 29.21 11.21 -19.51
CA ALA A 308 29.32 10.34 -18.34
C ALA A 308 29.23 11.19 -17.07
N ALA A 309 28.38 10.76 -16.14
CA ALA A 309 28.28 11.31 -14.81
C ALA A 309 28.70 10.24 -13.80
N ALA A 310 29.52 10.63 -12.84
CA ALA A 310 29.95 9.75 -11.76
C ALA A 310 29.57 10.38 -10.43
N ASP A 311 28.80 9.66 -9.63
CA ASP A 311 28.53 9.98 -8.24
C ASP A 311 29.33 9.02 -7.36
N PHE A 312 30.37 9.54 -6.71
CA PHE A 312 31.28 8.74 -5.90
C PHE A 312 30.83 8.77 -4.44
N ALA A 313 30.44 7.60 -3.93
CA ALA A 313 30.17 7.44 -2.51
C ALA A 313 31.48 7.45 -1.71
N ILE A 314 31.80 8.57 -1.08
CA ILE A 314 32.95 8.71 -0.17
C ILE A 314 32.41 8.66 1.27
N SER A 315 32.39 7.49 1.90
CA SER A 315 32.05 7.32 3.31
C SER A 315 32.91 6.24 3.96
N GLU A 316 33.50 6.54 5.12
CA GLU A 316 34.34 5.62 5.91
C GLU A 316 33.53 4.62 6.76
N LYS A 317 32.19 4.67 6.72
CA LYS A 317 31.33 3.74 7.47
C LYS A 317 31.11 2.46 6.66
N GLU A 318 31.13 1.29 7.30
CA GLU A 318 31.05 -0.06 6.71
C GLU A 318 29.84 -0.36 5.77
N LYS A 319 28.96 0.61 5.55
CA LYS A 319 27.96 0.62 4.47
C LYS A 319 28.00 1.98 3.77
N ALA A 320 28.90 2.12 2.82
CA ALA A 320 28.90 3.27 1.92
C ALA A 320 27.72 3.17 0.94
N ASP A 321 27.20 4.32 0.50
CA ASP A 321 26.31 4.40 -0.66
C ASP A 321 26.99 3.79 -1.90
N TYR A 322 26.21 3.48 -2.93
CA TYR A 322 26.79 2.97 -4.17
C TYR A 322 27.54 4.10 -4.90
N THR A 323 28.75 3.81 -5.37
CA THR A 323 29.32 4.61 -6.45
C THR A 323 28.56 4.29 -7.72
N VAL A 324 28.00 5.30 -8.37
CA VAL A 324 27.24 5.14 -9.62
C VAL A 324 27.96 5.89 -10.73
N ILE A 325 28.22 5.20 -11.84
CA ILE A 325 28.67 5.81 -13.08
C ILE A 325 27.56 5.58 -14.11
N VAL A 326 27.01 6.67 -14.65
CA VAL A 326 26.00 6.66 -15.71
C VAL A 326 26.63 7.20 -16.98
N VAL A 327 26.43 6.51 -18.09
CA VAL A 327 26.73 6.98 -19.43
C VAL A 327 25.41 7.22 -20.14
N GLY A 328 25.20 8.45 -20.60
CA GLY A 328 24.07 8.84 -21.41
C GLY A 328 24.50 9.22 -22.81
N GLY A 329 23.75 8.84 -23.84
CA GLY A 329 23.91 9.34 -25.20
C GLY A 329 22.79 10.32 -25.52
N VAL A 330 23.11 11.50 -26.03
CA VAL A 330 22.13 12.51 -26.45
C VAL A 330 22.08 12.54 -27.97
N ASP A 331 20.90 12.39 -28.56
CA ASP A 331 20.70 12.54 -30.01
C ASP A 331 20.56 14.02 -30.41
N PRO A 332 20.60 14.36 -31.71
CA PRO A 332 20.44 15.74 -32.16
C PRO A 332 19.09 16.39 -31.82
N ASP A 333 18.07 15.59 -31.47
CA ASP A 333 16.78 16.06 -31.01
C ASP A 333 16.77 16.35 -29.49
N GLY A 334 17.89 16.10 -28.80
CA GLY A 334 18.07 16.36 -27.37
C GLY A 334 17.51 15.25 -26.45
N ILE A 335 17.18 14.08 -26.99
CA ILE A 335 16.68 12.94 -26.19
C ILE A 335 17.86 12.21 -25.55
N LEU A 336 17.77 11.97 -24.24
CA LEU A 336 18.78 11.25 -23.47
C LEU A 336 18.48 9.75 -23.40
N TYR A 337 19.41 8.95 -23.91
CA TYR A 337 19.37 7.50 -23.83
C TYR A 337 20.31 7.04 -22.72
N VAL A 338 19.82 6.25 -21.78
CA VAL A 338 20.67 5.67 -20.72
C VAL A 338 21.41 4.47 -21.30
N VAL A 339 22.70 4.66 -21.62
CA VAL A 339 23.53 3.69 -22.36
C VAL A 339 24.16 2.67 -21.43
N ASP A 340 24.75 3.15 -20.32
CA ASP A 340 25.39 2.30 -19.34
C ASP A 340 25.16 2.84 -17.93
N VAL A 341 24.80 1.98 -17.00
CA VAL A 341 24.78 2.30 -15.57
C VAL A 341 25.60 1.24 -14.86
N LYS A 342 26.70 1.66 -14.23
CA LYS A 342 27.51 0.82 -13.35
C LYS A 342 27.32 1.28 -11.92
N ARG A 343 27.03 0.33 -11.05
CA ARG A 343 26.92 0.55 -9.60
C ARG A 343 27.95 -0.33 -8.91
N ALA A 344 28.74 0.25 -8.01
CA ALA A 344 29.72 -0.46 -7.20
C ALA A 344 29.46 -0.17 -5.72
N ASP A 345 29.44 -1.22 -4.88
CA ASP A 345 29.41 -1.04 -3.43
C ASP A 345 30.82 -0.72 -2.93
N GLY A 346 30.94 0.15 -1.92
CA GLY A 346 32.24 0.46 -1.31
C GLY A 346 32.94 -0.75 -0.67
N THR A 347 32.24 -1.88 -0.54
CA THR A 347 32.71 -3.13 0.08
C THR A 347 33.30 -4.15 -0.89
N GLN A 348 33.04 -4.09 -2.21
CA GLN A 348 33.68 -5.00 -3.17
C GLN A 348 34.68 -4.25 -4.06
N ARG A 349 35.95 -4.71 -4.02
CA ARG A 349 36.98 -4.37 -5.02
C ARG A 349 36.72 -4.97 -6.40
N ARG A 350 35.47 -5.15 -6.81
CA ARG A 350 35.09 -5.63 -8.14
C ARG A 350 33.85 -4.89 -8.63
N LEU A 351 33.99 -4.29 -9.81
CA LEU A 351 32.88 -3.77 -10.60
C LEU A 351 31.88 -4.91 -10.83
N LEU A 352 30.66 -4.75 -10.33
CA LEU A 352 29.54 -5.60 -10.73
C LEU A 352 29.28 -5.30 -12.21
N LYS A 353 29.54 -6.31 -13.07
CA LYS A 353 29.04 -6.28 -14.44
C LYS A 353 27.55 -6.56 -14.36
N SER A 354 26.75 -5.61 -14.84
CA SER A 354 25.35 -5.83 -15.22
C SER A 354 25.25 -6.89 -16.31
#